data_AF-A0A7J7L8W4-F1
#
_entry.id   AF-A0A7J7L8W4-F1
#
_cell.length_a   1.000
_cell.length_b   1.000
_cell.length_c   1.000
_cell.angle_alpha   90.00
_cell.angle_beta   90.00
_cell.angle_gamma   90.00
#
_symmetry.space_group_name_H-M   'P 1'
#
loop_
_entity.id
_entity.type
_entity.pdbx_description
1 polymer ?
#
loop_
_entity_poly.entity_id
_entity_poly.type
_entity_poly.pdbx_seq_one_letter_code
_entity_poly.pdbx_strand_id
1 'polypeptide(L)'
;AKFTNKAGDFIRYHKKSIIWPGIRLAASIARPYMGWLVGNGDNINFWRETWAMEIPLREYIEMPQSPWNRCKTLLIDFINSNGWDIPIDIRLLLLALGINVLEIPYNPREKDKRIWKLDSYGNFTVRNAYETIRKKK
;
A
#
# COMPACT_ATOMS: atom_id res chain seq x y z
N ALA A 1 15.26 -5.67 20.56
CA ALA A 1 16.53 -6.44 20.63
C ALA A 1 17.50 -5.69 21.54
N LYS A 2 18.01 -6.34 22.60
CA LYS A 2 19.05 -5.76 23.46
C LYS A 2 20.40 -6.11 22.84
N PHE A 3 21.22 -5.10 22.54
CA PHE A 3 22.55 -5.32 21.95
C PHE A 3 23.59 -5.50 23.06
N THR A 4 24.57 -6.36 22.82
CA THR A 4 25.69 -6.59 23.73
C THR A 4 27.00 -6.12 23.11
N ASN A 5 27.98 -5.75 23.95
CA ASN A 5 29.34 -5.50 23.52
C ASN A 5 30.08 -6.85 23.27
N LYS A 6 31.34 -6.81 22.83
CA LYS A 6 32.15 -8.03 22.62
C LYS A 6 32.39 -8.83 23.90
N ALA A 7 32.26 -8.22 25.07
CA ALA A 7 32.38 -8.85 26.37
C ALA A 7 31.05 -9.45 26.89
N GLY A 8 29.94 -9.29 26.15
CA GLY A 8 28.62 -9.79 26.54
C GLY A 8 27.79 -8.81 27.37
N ASP A 9 28.33 -7.64 27.75
CA ASP A 9 27.58 -6.66 28.52
C ASP A 9 26.54 -5.95 27.68
N PHE A 10 25.40 -5.63 28.28
CA PHE A 10 24.39 -4.79 27.64
C PHE A 10 24.93 -3.39 27.36
N ILE A 11 24.87 -2.95 26.11
CA ILE A 11 25.19 -1.56 25.78
C ILE A 11 24.08 -0.65 26.31
N ARG A 12 24.47 0.40 27.03
CA ARG A 12 23.56 1.41 27.57
C ARG A 12 23.34 2.60 26.62
N TYR A 13 24.09 2.68 25.53
CA TYR A 13 24.01 3.76 24.55
C TYR A 13 23.21 3.34 23.30
N HIS A 14 22.64 4.32 22.62
CA HIS A 14 21.90 4.08 21.37
C HIS A 14 22.85 3.66 20.25
N LYS A 15 22.64 2.46 19.70
CA LYS A 15 23.35 1.96 18.52
C LYS A 15 22.47 2.08 17.29
N LYS A 16 22.88 2.92 16.34
CA LYS A 16 22.19 3.07 15.06
C LYS A 16 22.19 1.72 14.33
N SER A 17 21.00 1.23 13.97
CA SER A 17 20.87 -0.03 13.23
C SER A 17 21.46 0.14 11.84
N ILE A 18 22.44 -0.71 11.48
CA ILE A 18 23.00 -0.80 10.13
C ILE A 18 22.08 -1.58 9.18
N ILE A 19 21.15 -2.37 9.74
CA ILE A 19 20.24 -3.24 8.98
C ILE A 19 19.00 -2.45 8.52
N TRP A 20 18.50 -1.54 9.36
CA TRP A 20 17.28 -0.77 9.06
C TRP A 20 17.37 0.02 7.74
N PRO A 21 18.47 0.73 7.42
CA PRO A 21 18.63 1.37 6.13
C PRO A 21 18.47 0.42 4.94
N GLY A 22 19.03 -0.80 5.04
CA GLY A 22 18.88 -1.83 4.01
C GLY A 22 17.44 -2.31 3.87
N ILE A 23 16.75 -2.57 4.99
CA ILE A 23 15.33 -2.95 4.98
C ILE A 23 14.46 -1.84 4.36
N ARG A 24 14.70 -0.57 4.71
CA ARG A 24 13.95 0.55 4.12
C ARG A 24 14.17 0.65 2.61
N LEU A 25 15.41 0.46 2.16
CA LEU A 25 15.73 0.46 0.73
C LEU A 25 14.97 -0.68 0.02
N ALA A 26 15.07 -1.91 0.53
CA ALA A 26 14.35 -3.05 -0.03
C ALA A 26 12.83 -2.81 -0.05
N ALA A 27 12.26 -2.28 1.02
CA ALA A 27 10.84 -1.93 1.10
C ALA A 27 10.45 -0.86 0.07
N SER A 28 11.27 0.16 -0.15
CA SER A 28 11.01 1.19 -1.16
C SER A 28 11.01 0.65 -2.59
N ILE A 29 11.88 -0.32 -2.88
CA ILE A 29 11.94 -0.99 -4.19
C ILE A 29 10.75 -1.95 -4.37
N ALA A 30 10.32 -2.61 -3.30
CA ALA A 30 9.19 -3.54 -3.34
C ALA A 30 7.82 -2.82 -3.43
N ARG A 31 7.70 -1.61 -2.87
CA ARG A 31 6.44 -0.88 -2.74
C ARG A 31 5.63 -0.71 -4.04
N PRO A 32 6.24 -0.39 -5.21
CA PRO A 32 5.49 -0.26 -6.47
C PRO A 32 4.80 -1.55 -6.93
N TYR A 33 5.27 -2.70 -6.46
CA TYR A 33 4.70 -4.02 -6.75
C TYR A 33 3.71 -4.48 -5.70
N MET A 34 3.45 -3.67 -4.67
CA MET A 34 2.42 -3.94 -3.68
C MET A 34 1.09 -3.29 -4.07
N GLY A 35 0.01 -3.99 -3.73
CA GLY A 35 -1.37 -3.54 -3.88
C GLY A 35 -2.14 -3.73 -2.59
N TRP A 36 -3.43 -3.43 -2.64
CA TRP A 36 -4.40 -3.79 -1.62
C TRP A 36 -5.54 -4.61 -2.20
N LEU A 37 -5.93 -5.64 -1.45
CA LEU A 37 -7.25 -6.22 -1.53
C LEU A 37 -8.14 -5.50 -0.50
N VAL A 38 -9.26 -4.95 -0.97
CA VAL A 38 -10.17 -4.16 -0.14
C VAL A 38 -10.96 -5.09 0.79
N GLY A 39 -10.81 -4.87 2.09
CA GLY A 39 -11.62 -5.50 3.13
C GLY A 39 -12.64 -4.49 3.65
N ASN A 40 -12.48 -4.11 4.91
CA ASN A 40 -13.28 -3.08 5.56
C ASN A 40 -12.90 -1.64 5.20
N GLY A 41 -11.74 -1.41 4.57
CA GLY A 41 -11.32 -0.09 4.09
C GLY A 41 -10.69 0.83 5.15
N ASP A 42 -10.49 0.35 6.38
CA ASP A 42 -9.96 1.14 7.50
C ASP A 42 -8.48 1.51 7.35
N ASN A 43 -7.73 0.79 6.51
CA ASN A 43 -6.27 0.95 6.39
C ASN A 43 -5.83 1.41 5.00
N ILE A 44 -6.77 1.64 4.09
CA ILE A 44 -6.48 2.00 2.71
C ILE A 44 -6.83 3.47 2.51
N ASN A 45 -5.81 4.29 2.28
CA ASN A 45 -6.05 5.67 1.87
C ASN A 45 -6.54 5.70 0.42
N PHE A 46 -7.69 6.35 0.20
CA PHE A 46 -8.37 6.38 -1.08
C PHE A 46 -7.49 6.89 -2.23
N TRP A 47 -6.68 7.92 -1.99
CA TRP A 47 -5.90 8.59 -3.05
C TRP A 47 -4.48 8.04 -3.22
N ARG A 48 -3.87 7.53 -2.14
CA ARG A 48 -2.43 7.27 -2.05
C ARG A 48 -2.05 5.80 -2.15
N GLU A 49 -3.02 4.91 -2.12
CA GLU A 49 -2.80 3.48 -2.14
C GLU A 49 -3.31 2.85 -3.45
N THR A 50 -2.74 1.71 -3.82
CA THR A 50 -3.02 0.94 -5.03
C THR A 50 -4.13 -0.09 -4.77
N TRP A 51 -5.38 0.37 -4.74
CA TRP A 51 -6.55 -0.49 -4.48
C TRP A 51 -7.47 -0.69 -5.70
N ALA A 52 -7.50 0.27 -6.63
CA ALA A 52 -8.33 0.23 -7.84
C ALA A 52 -7.52 0.09 -9.15
N MET A 53 -6.24 0.46 -9.13
CA MET A 53 -5.40 0.57 -10.32
C MET A 53 -3.95 0.16 -10.02
N GLU A 54 -3.13 0.09 -11.07
CA GLU A 54 -1.71 -0.26 -10.98
C GLU A 54 -0.88 0.76 -10.18
N ILE A 55 -1.23 2.04 -10.25
CA ILE A 55 -0.61 3.11 -9.46
C ILE A 55 -1.69 3.85 -8.66
N PRO A 56 -1.34 4.56 -7.57
CA PRO A 56 -2.30 5.33 -6.78
C PRO A 56 -3.08 6.35 -7.61
N LEU A 57 -4.38 6.55 -7.30
CA LEU A 57 -5.25 7.50 -8.02
C LEU A 57 -4.66 8.91 -8.15
N ARG A 58 -3.98 9.40 -7.11
CA ARG A 58 -3.34 10.72 -7.11
C ARG A 58 -2.28 10.89 -8.21
N GLU A 59 -1.68 9.79 -8.68
CA GLU A 59 -0.63 9.82 -9.70
C GLU A 59 -1.22 9.99 -11.10
N TYR A 60 -2.46 9.54 -11.33
CA TYR A 60 -3.19 9.78 -12.58
C TYR A 60 -3.74 11.20 -12.70
N ILE A 61 -4.03 11.84 -11.57
CA ILE A 61 -4.68 13.17 -11.55
C ILE A 61 -3.65 14.29 -11.72
N GLU A 62 -2.34 13.99 -11.82
CA GLU A 62 -1.23 14.93 -12.07
C GLU A 62 -1.38 16.30 -11.37
N MET A 63 -1.59 16.31 -10.04
CA MET A 63 -1.65 17.56 -9.30
C MET A 63 -0.56 17.66 -8.22
N PRO A 64 0.61 18.24 -8.56
CA PRO A 64 1.75 18.38 -7.66
C PRO A 64 1.42 19.11 -6.35
N GLN A 65 0.39 19.97 -6.36
CA GLN A 65 -0.07 20.78 -5.21
C GLN A 65 -1.50 20.49 -4.78
N SER A 66 -2.12 19.39 -5.23
CA SER A 66 -3.51 19.14 -4.89
C SER A 66 -3.70 18.86 -3.39
N PRO A 67 -4.82 19.33 -2.80
CA PRO A 67 -5.21 18.97 -1.43
C PRO A 67 -5.24 17.44 -1.19
N TRP A 68 -5.39 16.63 -2.24
CA TRP A 68 -5.39 15.16 -2.18
C TRP A 68 -4.08 14.57 -1.63
N ASN A 69 -2.93 15.24 -1.81
CA ASN A 69 -1.65 14.74 -1.30
C ASN A 69 -1.57 14.69 0.24
N ARG A 70 -2.35 15.56 0.91
CA ARG A 70 -2.48 15.56 2.38
C ARG A 70 -3.80 14.94 2.84
N CYS A 71 -4.64 14.54 1.90
CA CYS A 71 -5.95 13.99 2.18
C CYS A 71 -5.81 12.63 2.87
N LYS A 72 -6.42 12.53 4.05
CA LYS A 72 -6.41 11.33 4.89
C LYS A 72 -7.62 10.44 4.66
N THR A 73 -8.46 10.75 3.67
CA THR A 73 -9.64 9.96 3.34
C THR A 73 -9.28 8.50 3.14
N LEU A 74 -9.97 7.65 3.89
CA LEU A 74 -9.86 6.20 3.87
C LEU A 74 -10.97 5.63 2.99
N LEU A 75 -10.83 4.36 2.57
CA LEU A 75 -11.90 3.71 1.82
C LEU A 75 -13.16 3.50 2.68
N ILE A 76 -13.01 3.29 3.99
CA ILE A 76 -14.15 3.15 4.91
C ILE A 76 -15.06 4.38 4.88
N ASP A 77 -14.53 5.58 4.61
CA ASP A 77 -15.32 6.82 4.48
C ASP A 77 -16.32 6.75 3.30
N PHE A 78 -16.12 5.80 2.38
CA PHE A 78 -16.96 5.55 1.21
C PHE A 78 -17.55 4.13 1.20
N ILE A 79 -17.59 3.44 2.33
CA ILE A 79 -18.22 2.13 2.46
C ILE A 79 -19.27 2.21 3.56
N ASN A 80 -20.52 1.91 3.22
CA ASN A 80 -21.62 1.82 4.17
C ASN A 80 -22.27 0.43 4.13
N SER A 81 -23.38 0.25 4.86
CA SER A 81 -24.10 -1.03 4.93
C SER A 81 -24.62 -1.53 3.58
N ASN A 82 -24.82 -0.62 2.61
CA ASN A 82 -25.42 -0.90 1.32
C ASN A 82 -24.38 -1.04 0.20
N GLY A 83 -23.09 -0.85 0.48
CA GLY A 83 -22.07 -0.91 -0.55
C GLY A 83 -21.09 0.25 -0.50
N TRP A 84 -20.55 0.54 -1.67
CA TRP A 84 -19.83 1.78 -1.95
C TRP A 84 -20.77 2.98 -1.90
N ASP A 85 -20.39 3.99 -1.11
CA ASP A 85 -21.06 5.27 -0.93
C ASP A 85 -20.13 6.41 -1.37
N ILE A 86 -19.81 6.41 -2.65
CA ILE A 86 -18.88 7.38 -3.25
C ILE A 86 -19.67 8.57 -3.78
N PRO A 87 -19.34 9.82 -3.38
CA PRO A 87 -19.94 11.03 -3.95
C PRO A 87 -19.92 11.03 -5.47
N ILE A 88 -20.99 11.53 -6.10
CA ILE A 88 -21.19 11.43 -7.55
C ILE A 88 -20.03 12.02 -8.34
N ASP A 89 -19.47 13.15 -7.89
CA ASP A 89 -18.33 13.84 -8.50
C ASP A 89 -17.09 12.93 -8.57
N ILE A 90 -16.81 12.23 -7.45
CA ILE A 90 -15.71 11.29 -7.35
C ILE A 90 -15.99 10.05 -8.20
N ARG A 91 -17.24 9.56 -8.20
CA ARG A 91 -17.63 8.41 -9.02
C ARG A 91 -17.47 8.69 -10.51
N LEU A 92 -17.83 9.88 -10.98
CA LEU A 92 -17.63 10.31 -12.36
C LEU A 92 -16.14 10.42 -12.72
N LEU A 93 -15.31 10.93 -11.80
CA LEU A 93 -13.86 10.95 -11.97
C LEU A 93 -13.30 9.53 -12.12
N LEU A 94 -13.71 8.60 -11.26
CA LEU A 94 -13.26 7.20 -11.33
C LEU A 94 -13.68 6.53 -12.64
N LEU A 95 -14.92 6.76 -13.09
CA LEU A 95 -15.40 6.26 -14.38
C LEU A 95 -14.61 6.83 -15.55
N ALA A 96 -14.25 8.12 -15.52
CA ALA A 96 -13.39 8.74 -16.53
C ALA A 96 -11.96 8.15 -16.56
N LEU A 97 -11.49 7.61 -15.43
CA LEU A 97 -10.25 6.84 -15.32
C LEU A 97 -10.44 5.35 -15.68
N GLY A 98 -11.63 4.93 -16.11
CA GLY A 98 -11.95 3.54 -16.46
C GLY A 98 -12.22 2.63 -15.26
N ILE A 99 -12.45 3.18 -14.07
CA ILE A 99 -12.73 2.42 -12.85
C ILE A 99 -14.25 2.39 -12.62
N ASN A 100 -14.84 1.20 -12.73
CA ASN A 100 -16.17 0.94 -12.19
C ASN A 100 -16.05 0.38 -10.77
N VAL A 101 -16.25 1.24 -9.76
CA VAL A 101 -16.07 0.84 -8.36
C VAL A 101 -17.00 -0.28 -7.92
N LEU A 102 -18.17 -0.39 -8.56
CA LEU A 102 -19.12 -1.47 -8.29
C LEU A 102 -18.60 -2.85 -8.70
N GLU A 103 -17.60 -2.91 -9.59
CA GLU A 103 -16.94 -4.15 -10.01
C GLU A 103 -15.73 -4.50 -9.13
N ILE A 104 -15.32 -3.60 -8.23
CA ILE A 104 -14.18 -3.85 -7.35
C ILE A 104 -14.62 -4.84 -6.25
N PRO A 105 -14.05 -6.05 -6.21
CA PRO A 105 -14.38 -7.01 -5.18
C PRO A 105 -13.88 -6.50 -3.83
N TYR A 106 -14.77 -6.49 -2.84
CA TYR A 106 -14.39 -6.21 -1.47
C TYR A 106 -15.21 -7.06 -0.49
N ASN A 107 -14.64 -7.34 0.68
CA ASN A 107 -15.33 -8.03 1.75
C ASN A 107 -15.29 -7.18 3.03
N PRO A 108 -16.39 -6.45 3.37
CA PRO A 108 -16.40 -5.54 4.52
C PRO A 108 -16.25 -6.26 5.87
N ARG A 109 -16.40 -7.58 5.92
CA ARG A 109 -16.22 -8.39 7.13
C ARG A 109 -14.76 -8.81 7.35
N GLU A 110 -13.91 -8.62 6.36
CA GLU A 110 -12.49 -8.93 6.44
C GLU A 110 -11.64 -7.67 6.61
N LYS A 111 -10.42 -7.85 7.12
CA LYS A 111 -9.44 -6.75 7.17
C LYS A 111 -8.83 -6.55 5.78
N ASP A 112 -8.45 -5.31 5.50
CA ASP A 112 -7.65 -4.97 4.33
C ASP A 112 -6.36 -5.79 4.28
N LYS A 113 -6.01 -6.30 3.10
CA LYS A 113 -4.83 -7.15 2.90
C LYS A 113 -3.86 -6.52 1.90
N ARG A 114 -2.59 -6.45 2.26
CA ARG A 114 -1.52 -6.14 1.30
C ARG A 114 -1.30 -7.35 0.40
N ILE A 115 -1.21 -7.09 -0.89
CA ILE A 115 -0.95 -8.12 -1.90
C ILE A 115 0.30 -7.79 -2.71
N TRP A 116 0.97 -8.82 -3.21
CA TRP A 116 2.04 -8.71 -4.19
C TRP A 116 1.44 -8.82 -5.59
N LYS A 117 1.42 -7.73 -6.35
CA LYS A 117 0.74 -7.65 -7.65
C LYS A 117 1.32 -8.58 -8.72
N LEU A 118 2.57 -9.02 -8.55
CA LEU A 118 3.23 -9.92 -9.50
C LEU A 118 2.97 -11.41 -9.22
N ASP A 119 2.21 -11.73 -8.17
CA ASP A 119 1.77 -13.09 -7.87
C ASP A 119 0.25 -13.18 -8.11
N SER A 120 -0.19 -14.22 -8.83
CA SER A 120 -1.62 -14.36 -9.19
C SER A 120 -2.54 -14.59 -8.00
N TYR A 121 -2.00 -15.01 -6.85
CA TYR A 121 -2.72 -15.16 -5.59
C TYR A 121 -2.43 -14.02 -4.61
N GLY A 122 -1.64 -13.02 -5.03
CA GLY A 122 -1.26 -11.88 -4.21
C GLY A 122 -0.22 -12.20 -3.13
N ASN A 123 0.44 -13.36 -3.16
CA ASN A 123 1.34 -13.77 -2.10
C ASN A 123 2.71 -13.09 -2.18
N PHE A 124 3.14 -12.53 -1.06
CA PHE A 124 4.48 -11.97 -0.92
C PHE A 124 5.45 -13.02 -0.36
N THR A 125 6.57 -13.24 -1.06
CA THR A 125 7.73 -13.94 -0.51
C THR A 125 9.00 -13.13 -0.76
N VAL A 126 9.96 -13.22 0.17
CA VAL A 126 11.28 -12.57 0.01
C VAL A 126 11.96 -13.05 -1.27
N ARG A 127 11.78 -14.33 -1.63
CA ARG A 127 12.29 -14.91 -2.87
C ARG A 127 11.71 -14.22 -4.11
N ASN A 128 10.39 -14.11 -4.22
CA ASN A 128 9.74 -13.48 -5.38
C ASN A 128 10.17 -12.01 -5.50
N ALA A 129 10.17 -11.27 -4.38
CA ALA A 129 10.65 -9.89 -4.37
C ALA A 129 12.11 -9.78 -4.81
N TYR A 130 12.98 -10.67 -4.35
CA TYR A 130 14.38 -10.70 -4.74
C TYR A 130 14.56 -10.97 -6.25
N GLU A 131 13.84 -11.95 -6.79
CA GLU A 131 13.87 -12.29 -8.22
C GLU A 131 13.34 -11.15 -9.11
N THR A 132 12.32 -10.42 -8.66
CA THR A 132 11.82 -9.22 -9.35
C THR A 132 12.85 -8.10 -9.41
N ILE A 133 13.61 -7.90 -8.34
CA ILE A 133 14.56 -6.78 -8.19
C ILE A 133 15.90 -7.08 -8.87
N ARG A 134 16.32 -8.35 -8.85
CA ARG A 134 17.59 -8.76 -9.42
C ARG A 134 17.51 -8.63 -10.95
N LYS A 135 18.31 -7.72 -11.53
CA LYS A 135 18.57 -7.72 -12.97
C LYS A 135 19.16 -9.08 -13.36
N LYS A 136 18.45 -9.85 -14.18
CA LYS A 136 19.02 -11.03 -14.83
C LYS A 136 20.20 -10.52 -15.68
N LYS A 137 21.39 -11.01 -15.36
CA LYS A 137 22.57 -10.86 -16.22
C LYS A 137 22.45 -11.79 -17.40
#